data_AF-A0A6I2SWI5-F1
#
_entry.id   AF-A0A6I2SWI5-F1
#
_cell.length_a   1.000
_cell.length_b   1.000
_cell.length_c   1.000
_cell.angle_alpha   90.00
_cell.angle_beta   90.00
_cell.angle_gamma   90.00
#
_symmetry.space_group_name_H-M   'P 1'
#
loop_
_entity.id
_entity.type
_entity.pdbx_description
1 polymer ?
#
loop_
_entity_poly.entity_id
_entity_poly.type
_entity_poly.pdbx_seq_one_letter_code
_entity_poly.pdbx_strand_id
1 'polypeptide(L)' 'MKCPNCGGRDAVEIDLHSEGFSAETSPVKECGTCGLVWRIKVVGGQNEVDIIKPAGKTTSS' A
#
# COMPACT_ATOMS: atom_id res chain seq x y z
N MET A 1 -2.37 -1.88 -10.08
CA MET A 1 -2.67 -3.11 -9.31
C MET A 1 -4.01 -2.96 -8.61
N LYS A 2 -4.68 -4.07 -8.26
CA LYS A 2 -5.95 -4.04 -7.55
C LYS A 2 -5.71 -3.86 -6.04
N CYS A 3 -6.42 -2.94 -5.39
CA CYS A 3 -6.39 -2.78 -3.94
C CYS A 3 -6.83 -4.10 -3.28
N PRO A 4 -6.02 -4.68 -2.37
CA PRO A 4 -6.36 -5.96 -1.75
C PRO A 4 -7.55 -5.87 -0.79
N ASN A 5 -7.92 -4.65 -0.34
CA ASN A 5 -9.06 -4.43 0.55
C ASN A 5 -10.38 -4.21 -0.21
N CYS A 6 -10.46 -3.16 -1.02
CA CYS A 6 -11.73 -2.77 -1.67
C CYS A 6 -11.85 -3.23 -3.14
N GLY A 7 -10.76 -3.72 -3.73
CA GLY A 7 -10.73 -4.08 -5.14
C GLY A 7 -10.67 -2.91 -6.13
N GLY A 8 -10.56 -1.67 -5.64
CA GLY A 8 -10.34 -0.48 -6.45
C GLY A 8 -9.04 -0.58 -7.27
N ARG A 9 -9.02 0.04 -8.44
CA ARG A 9 -7.82 0.13 -9.30
C ARG A 9 -7.12 1.48 -9.18
N ASP A 10 -7.73 2.40 -8.44
CA ASP A 10 -7.20 3.70 -8.11
C ASP A 10 -6.22 3.54 -6.94
N ALA A 11 -4.99 3.20 -7.27
CA ALA A 11 -3.89 3.07 -6.32
C ALA A 11 -2.70 3.84 -6.87
N VAL A 12 -2.25 4.83 -6.11
CA VAL A 12 -1.08 5.64 -6.43
C VAL A 12 0.13 5.11 -5.66
N GLU A 13 1.29 5.09 -6.31
CA GLU A 13 2.54 4.81 -5.62
C GLU A 13 2.93 6.07 -4.85
N ILE A 14 3.14 5.90 -3.55
CA ILE A 14 3.58 6.98 -2.67
C ILE A 14 5.04 6.72 -2.30
N ASP A 15 5.85 7.75 -2.50
CA ASP A 15 7.23 7.73 -2.06
C ASP A 15 7.26 8.09 -0.57
N LEU A 16 7.50 7.09 0.27
CA LEU A 16 7.88 7.32 1.66
C LEU A 16 9.38 7.60 1.69
N HIS A 17 9.77 8.85 1.44
CA HIS A 17 11.10 9.39 1.73
C HIS A 17 11.37 9.23 3.23
N SER A 18 11.82 8.05 3.64
CA SER A 18 12.40 7.81 4.94
C SER A 18 13.67 7.04 4.66
N GLU A 19 14.80 7.57 5.13
CA GLU A 19 16.20 7.31 4.76
C GLU A 19 16.71 5.85 4.91
N GLY A 20 15.83 4.85 4.94
CA GLY A 20 16.15 3.43 4.99
C GLY A 20 15.31 2.52 4.08
N PHE A 21 14.42 3.07 3.25
CA PHE A 21 13.61 2.28 2.32
C PHE A 21 14.04 2.55 0.89
N SER A 22 14.78 1.62 0.27
CA SER A 22 15.02 1.69 -1.18
C SER A 22 13.67 1.57 -1.90
N ALA A 23 13.15 2.70 -2.38
CA ALA A 23 11.92 2.78 -3.19
C ALA A 23 11.94 1.84 -4.40
N GLU A 24 13.13 1.43 -4.83
CA GLU A 24 13.38 0.52 -5.96
C GLU A 24 12.91 -0.92 -5.72
N THR A 25 12.84 -1.41 -4.48
CA THR A 25 12.54 -2.84 -4.20
C THR A 25 11.18 -3.09 -3.55
N SER A 26 10.52 -2.09 -2.97
CA SER A 26 9.20 -2.26 -2.32
C SER A 26 8.39 -0.95 -2.30
N PRO A 27 7.90 -0.48 -3.47
CA PRO A 27 7.15 0.76 -3.55
C PRO A 27 5.84 0.69 -2.76
N VAL A 28 5.66 1.67 -1.87
CA VAL A 28 4.44 1.82 -1.07
C VAL A 28 3.32 2.39 -1.93
N LYS A 29 2.10 1.95 -1.66
CA LYS A 29 0.90 2.26 -2.43
C LYS A 29 -0.20 2.73 -1.51
N GLU A 30 -0.92 3.76 -1.92
CA GLU A 30 -2.15 4.20 -1.28
C GLU A 30 -3.34 4.02 -2.24
N CYS A 31 -4.45 3.48 -1.73
CA CYS A 31 -5.68 3.36 -2.50
C CYS A 31 -6.46 4.67 -2.40
N GLY A 32 -6.66 5.34 -3.53
CA GLY A 32 -7.49 6.56 -3.61
C GLY A 32 -8.96 6.31 -3.27
N THR A 33 -9.43 5.06 -3.29
CA THR A 33 -10.84 4.72 -2.97
C THR A 33 -11.10 4.53 -1.47
N CYS A 34 -10.24 3.79 -0.77
CA CYS A 34 -10.48 3.41 0.64
C CYS A 34 -9.37 3.86 1.59
N GLY A 35 -8.35 4.56 1.10
CA GLY A 35 -7.24 5.06 1.90
C GLY A 35 -6.34 3.97 2.51
N LEU A 36 -6.44 2.72 2.04
CA LEU A 36 -5.52 1.66 2.43
C LEU A 36 -4.10 2.03 1.99
N VAL A 37 -3.11 1.92 2.88
CA VAL A 37 -1.70 2.03 2.50
C VAL A 37 -1.02 0.69 2.70
N TRP A 38 -0.40 0.16 1.64
CA TRP A 38 0.26 -1.14 1.66
C TRP A 38 1.47 -1.17 0.74
N ARG A 39 2.30 -2.18 0.90
CA ARG A 39 3.37 -2.51 -0.05
C ARG A 39 3.42 -4.01 -0.30
N ILE A 40 4.20 -4.40 -1.30
CA ILE A 40 4.56 -5.79 -1.55
C ILE A 40 6.00 -5.98 -1.08
N LYS A 41 6.21 -6.91 -0.15
CA LYS A 41 7.54 -7.35 0.28
C LYS A 41 7.83 -8.71 -0.33
N VAL A 42 9.11 -9.03 -0.55
CA VAL A 42 9.53 -10.38 -0.90
C VAL A 42 10.13 -11.03 0.35
N VAL A 43 9.47 -12.05 0.88
CA VAL A 43 9.95 -12.83 2.04
C VAL A 43 10.15 -14.27 1.59
N GLY A 44 11.38 -14.76 1.66
CA GLY A 44 11.71 -16.12 1.21
C GLY A 44 11.41 -16.40 -0.28
N GLY A 45 11.43 -15.36 -1.13
CA GLY A 45 11.07 -15.47 -2.55
C GLY A 45 9.58 -15.38 -2.86
N GLN A 46 8.72 -15.16 -1.85
CA GLN A 46 7.29 -15.01 -2.02
C GLN A 46 6.86 -13.55 -1.82
N ASN A 47 5.91 -13.10 -2.63
CA ASN A 47 5.32 -11.77 -2.51
C ASN A 47 4.29 -11.76 -1.37
N GLU A 48 4.53 -10.95 -0.33
CA GLU A 48 3.62 -10.73 0.78
C GLU A 48 3.09 -9.31 0.79
N VAL A 49 1.80 -9.16 1.11
CA VAL A 49 1.15 -7.85 1.27
C VAL A 49 1.39 -7.37 2.69
N ASP A 50 2.13 -6.28 2.84
CA ASP A 50 2.39 -5.61 4.11
C ASP A 50 1.48 -4.38 4.24
N ILE A 51 0.52 -4.45 5.16
CA ILE A 51 -0.42 -3.37 5.42
C ILE A 51 0.24 -2.36 6.36
N ILE A 52 0.50 -1.15 5.86
CA ILE A 52 1.15 -0.06 6.62
C ILE A 52 0.10 0.77 7.35
N LYS A 53 -1.01 1.08 6.68
CA LYS A 53 -2.17 1.76 7.25
C LYS A 53 -3.43 1.02 6.81
N PRO A 54 -4.29 0.58 7.75
CA PRO A 54 -5.56 -0.03 7.39
C PRO A 54 -6.44 0.96 6.62
N ALA A 55 -7.34 0.44 5.79
CA ALA A 55 -8.30 1.27 5.07
C ALA A 55 -9.06 2.14 6.09
N GLY A 56 -9.07 3.45 5.85
CA GLY A 56 -9.86 4.36 6.66
C GLY A 56 -11.33 4.02 6.46
N LYS A 57 -12.05 3.69 7.54
CA LYS A 57 -13.48 3.95 7.52
C LYS A 57 -13.58 5.46 7.31
N THR A 58 -14.09 5.91 6.17
CA THR A 58 -14.68 7.24 6.09
C THR A 58 -15.82 7.20 7.12
N THR A 59 -15.52 7.48 8.37
CA THR A 59 -16.54 7.86 9.35
C THR A 59 -17.02 9.20 8.86
N SER A 60 -17.97 9.15 7.93
CA SER A 60 -18.97 10.19 7.81
C SER A 60 -19.60 10.28 9.20
N SER A 61 -19.23 11.29 9.95
CA SER A 61 -19.88 11.71 11.19
C SER A 61 -20.11 13.20 11.07
#